data_AF-A0A0S7BGQ9-F1
#
_entry.id   AF-A0A0S7BGQ9-F1
#
_cell.length_a   1.000
_cell.length_b   1.000
_cell.length_c   1.000
_cell.angle_alpha   90.00
_cell.angle_beta   90.00
_cell.angle_gamma   90.00
#
_symmetry.space_group_name_H-M   'P 1'
#
loop_
_entity.id
_entity.type
_entity.pdbx_description
1 polymer ?
#
loop_
_entity_poly.entity_id
_entity_poly.type
_entity_poly.pdbx_seq_one_letter_code
_entity_poly.pdbx_strand_id
1 'polypeptide(L)'
;MKRIYFFIGTLLLIGLLFWGGSVLASSKTPEQQQLDSLQDQAANASDPAVKALLQQKAEPLSAAQAAQATAQANAPDKPSDVCGLRPAADPNATPAPTIEIPRGISDWLQPPFSPQEFSVTNQWNDQVDGVWLTAYAGVLGDDPDQGAIVAVDAQGNYFRYLLNRGSGAARFAAADGSLLTVETGNGSTYQLDMAALTLTDAQGQVLQGVQQAAPATVSSSGPCQ
;
A
#
# COMPACT_ATOMS: atom_id res chain seq x y z
N MET A 1 69.72 -1.57 13.29
CA MET A 1 68.94 -2.66 12.64
C MET A 1 67.46 -2.61 13.05
N LYS A 2 66.75 -1.49 12.83
CA LYS A 2 65.34 -1.31 13.25
C LYS A 2 64.43 -0.69 12.17
N ARG A 3 64.95 -0.47 10.96
CA ARG A 3 64.25 0.22 9.86
C ARG A 3 63.79 -0.69 8.71
N ILE A 4 64.08 -1.99 8.77
CA ILE A 4 63.74 -2.95 7.70
C ILE A 4 62.38 -3.63 7.93
N TYR A 5 61.92 -3.74 9.19
CA TYR A 5 60.64 -4.39 9.52
C TYR A 5 59.39 -3.59 9.16
N PHE A 6 59.52 -2.28 8.87
CA PHE A 6 58.37 -1.44 8.54
C PHE A 6 57.90 -1.61 7.09
N PHE A 7 58.80 -1.99 6.16
CA PHE A 7 58.44 -2.14 4.75
C PHE A 7 57.78 -3.49 4.41
N ILE A 8 58.04 -4.55 5.18
CA ILE A 8 57.44 -5.87 4.96
C ILE A 8 55.99 -5.92 5.48
N GLY A 9 55.68 -5.17 6.55
CA GLY A 9 54.33 -5.10 7.10
C GLY A 9 53.32 -4.38 6.19
N THR A 10 53.76 -3.38 5.42
CA THR A 10 52.87 -2.62 4.53
C THR A 10 52.56 -3.35 3.22
N LEU A 11 53.48 -4.17 2.72
CA LEU A 11 53.27 -4.97 1.50
C LEU A 11 52.29 -6.14 1.70
N LEU A 12 52.20 -6.70 2.92
CA LEU A 12 51.18 -7.72 3.25
C LEU A 12 49.76 -7.14 3.38
N LEU A 13 49.63 -5.85 3.71
CA LEU A 13 48.32 -5.19 3.85
C LEU A 13 47.73 -4.74 2.50
N ILE A 14 48.58 -4.47 1.50
CA ILE A 14 48.13 -4.12 0.14
C ILE A 14 47.77 -5.40 -0.66
N GLY A 15 48.39 -6.54 -0.38
CA GLY A 15 48.05 -7.83 -1.00
C GLY A 15 46.66 -8.37 -0.62
N LEU A 16 46.15 -8.02 0.58
CA LEU A 16 44.82 -8.45 1.05
C LEU A 16 43.66 -7.62 0.49
N LEU A 17 43.92 -6.47 -0.12
CA LEU A 17 42.88 -5.60 -0.70
C LEU A 17 42.54 -5.93 -2.16
N PHE A 18 43.30 -6.81 -2.82
CA PHE A 18 43.02 -7.27 -4.20
C PHE A 18 42.37 -8.67 -4.28
N TRP A 19 42.02 -9.28 -3.14
CA TRP A 19 41.14 -10.47 -3.07
C TRP A 19 39.66 -10.11 -2.80
N GLY A 20 39.29 -8.84 -2.91
CA GLY A 20 37.90 -8.38 -3.05
C GLY A 20 37.38 -8.56 -4.47
N GLY A 21 37.79 -9.64 -5.16
CA GLY A 21 37.19 -10.03 -6.43
C GLY A 21 35.71 -10.23 -6.20
N SER A 22 34.90 -9.46 -6.94
CA SER A 22 33.45 -9.44 -6.92
C SER A 22 32.87 -10.85 -6.89
N VAL A 23 32.57 -11.34 -5.68
CA VAL A 23 31.58 -12.38 -5.47
C VAL A 23 30.27 -11.69 -5.82
N LEU A 24 29.90 -11.76 -7.10
CA LEU A 24 28.49 -11.74 -7.47
C LEU A 24 27.90 -12.88 -6.65
N ALA A 25 27.36 -12.56 -5.48
CA ALA A 25 26.64 -13.50 -4.67
C ALA A 25 25.48 -13.94 -5.55
N SER A 26 25.62 -15.10 -6.19
CA SER A 26 24.53 -15.82 -6.82
C SER A 26 23.53 -16.08 -5.72
N SER A 27 22.63 -15.12 -5.50
CA SER A 27 21.55 -15.22 -4.54
C SER A 27 20.67 -16.34 -5.06
N LYS A 28 20.91 -17.55 -4.54
CA LYS A 28 20.02 -18.69 -4.76
C LYS A 28 18.60 -18.21 -4.47
N THR A 29 17.68 -18.49 -5.37
CA THR A 29 16.28 -18.15 -5.12
C THR A 29 15.82 -18.88 -3.85
N PRO A 30 14.82 -18.36 -3.12
CA PRO A 30 14.28 -19.03 -1.94
C PRO A 30 13.90 -20.50 -2.22
N GLU A 31 13.41 -20.79 -3.43
CA GLU A 31 13.08 -22.16 -3.87
C GLU A 31 14.32 -23.05 -3.99
N GLN A 32 15.43 -22.52 -4.50
CA GLN A 32 16.68 -23.27 -4.63
C GLN A 32 17.30 -23.57 -3.27
N GLN A 33 17.20 -22.64 -2.32
CA GLN A 33 17.61 -22.88 -0.93
C GLN A 33 16.75 -23.98 -0.27
N GLN A 34 15.45 -24.01 -0.56
CA GLN A 34 14.56 -25.05 -0.08
C GLN A 34 14.91 -26.42 -0.66
N LEU A 35 15.20 -26.51 -1.97
CA LEU A 35 15.64 -27.74 -2.61
C LEU A 35 16.94 -28.27 -2.01
N ASP A 36 17.94 -27.39 -1.84
CA ASP A 36 19.22 -27.74 -1.22
C ASP A 36 19.02 -28.27 0.21
N SER A 37 18.18 -27.61 1.00
CA SER A 37 17.88 -28.03 2.37
C SER A 37 17.23 -29.42 2.43
N LEU A 38 16.40 -29.79 1.45
CA LEU A 38 15.77 -31.11 1.37
C LEU A 38 16.77 -32.18 0.96
N GLN A 39 17.68 -31.84 0.03
CA GLN A 39 18.75 -32.74 -0.40
C GLN A 39 19.75 -33.01 0.72
N ASP A 40 20.13 -31.98 1.48
CA ASP A 40 21.01 -32.11 2.66
C ASP A 40 20.34 -32.95 3.75
N GLN A 41 19.05 -32.76 4.02
CA GLN A 41 18.30 -33.61 4.94
C GLN A 41 18.26 -35.07 4.47
N ALA A 42 18.07 -35.32 3.17
CA ALA A 42 18.06 -36.66 2.61
C ALA A 42 19.45 -37.33 2.65
N ALA A 43 20.53 -36.56 2.49
CA ALA A 43 21.90 -37.04 2.57
C ALA A 43 22.29 -37.46 3.99
N ASN A 44 21.79 -36.74 5.00
CA ASN A 44 22.09 -36.97 6.42
C ASN A 44 21.08 -37.89 7.13
N ALA A 45 20.00 -38.31 6.47
CA ALA A 45 19.01 -39.22 7.05
C ALA A 45 19.53 -40.67 7.13
N SER A 46 19.59 -41.21 8.36
CA SER A 46 20.02 -42.59 8.63
C SER A 46 18.97 -43.65 8.28
N ASP A 47 17.68 -43.28 8.31
CA ASP A 47 16.56 -44.19 8.00
C ASP A 47 16.29 -44.19 6.48
N PRO A 48 16.34 -45.36 5.80
CA PRO A 48 16.08 -45.47 4.37
C PRO A 48 14.65 -45.03 3.97
N ALA A 49 13.65 -45.21 4.83
CA ALA A 49 12.28 -44.78 4.53
C ALA A 49 12.13 -43.26 4.53
N VAL A 50 12.79 -42.58 5.47
CA VAL A 50 12.82 -41.11 5.55
C VAL A 50 13.57 -40.53 4.34
N LYS A 51 14.68 -41.15 3.96
CA LYS A 51 15.44 -40.77 2.76
C LYS A 51 14.59 -40.87 1.49
N ALA A 52 13.84 -41.97 1.32
CA ALA A 52 12.96 -42.15 0.18
C ALA A 52 11.84 -41.10 0.14
N LEU A 53 11.23 -40.77 1.29
CA LEU A 53 10.18 -39.74 1.37
C LEU A 53 10.71 -38.34 1.04
N LEU A 54 11.91 -37.98 1.51
CA LEU A 54 12.54 -36.68 1.20
C LEU A 54 12.90 -36.57 -0.28
N GLN A 55 13.41 -37.66 -0.88
CA GLN A 55 13.67 -37.72 -2.32
C GLN A 55 12.38 -37.57 -3.13
N GLN A 56 11.30 -38.25 -2.73
CA GLN A 56 9.98 -38.12 -3.36
C GLN A 56 9.44 -36.69 -3.31
N LYS A 57 9.76 -35.91 -2.26
CA LYS A 57 9.38 -34.49 -2.16
C LYS A 57 10.26 -33.57 -2.99
N ALA A 58 11.54 -33.91 -3.18
CA ALA A 58 12.48 -33.11 -3.96
C ALA A 58 12.21 -33.18 -5.47
N GLU A 59 11.73 -34.33 -5.96
CA GLU A 59 11.45 -34.56 -7.39
C GLU A 59 10.50 -33.52 -8.02
N PRO A 60 9.28 -33.27 -7.51
CA PRO A 60 8.37 -32.29 -8.10
C PRO A 60 8.90 -30.86 -8.02
N LEU A 61 9.64 -30.50 -6.96
CA LEU A 61 10.26 -29.17 -6.84
C LEU A 61 11.35 -28.98 -7.88
N SER A 62 12.19 -30.00 -8.10
CA SER A 62 13.22 -29.95 -9.15
C SER A 62 12.62 -29.86 -10.55
N ALA A 63 11.53 -30.58 -10.82
CA ALA A 63 10.81 -30.53 -12.09
C ALA A 63 10.16 -29.16 -12.33
N ALA A 64 9.56 -28.56 -11.29
CA ALA A 64 9.00 -27.21 -11.36
C ALA A 64 10.08 -26.16 -11.65
N GLN A 65 11.25 -26.28 -11.01
CA GLN A 65 12.38 -25.39 -11.27
C GLN A 65 12.90 -25.51 -12.71
N ALA A 66 13.03 -26.73 -13.22
CA ALA A 66 13.42 -26.96 -14.61
C ALA A 66 12.39 -26.38 -15.60
N ALA A 67 11.10 -26.52 -15.30
CA ALA A 67 10.04 -25.91 -16.09
C ALA A 67 10.08 -24.38 -16.07
N GLN A 68 10.33 -23.77 -14.91
CA GLN A 68 10.51 -22.31 -14.79
C GLN A 68 11.74 -21.82 -15.58
N ALA A 69 12.87 -22.51 -15.47
CA ALA A 69 14.08 -22.17 -16.23
C ALA A 69 13.82 -22.27 -17.75
N THR A 70 13.09 -23.29 -18.18
CA THR A 70 12.68 -23.46 -19.58
C THR A 70 11.72 -22.36 -20.03
N ALA A 71 10.76 -21.98 -19.18
CA ALA A 71 9.81 -20.90 -19.46
C ALA A 71 10.52 -19.53 -19.55
N GLN A 72 11.53 -19.28 -18.71
CA GLN A 72 12.35 -18.07 -18.78
C GLN A 72 13.25 -18.05 -20.01
N ALA A 73 13.86 -19.18 -20.37
CA ALA A 73 14.70 -19.29 -21.57
C ALA A 73 13.90 -19.12 -22.87
N ASN A 74 12.62 -19.52 -22.86
CA ASN A 74 11.71 -19.37 -24.00
C ASN A 74 10.77 -18.15 -23.86
N ALA A 75 10.96 -17.31 -22.84
CA ALA A 75 10.15 -16.12 -22.70
C ALA A 75 10.45 -15.20 -23.90
N PRO A 76 9.42 -14.77 -24.66
CA PRO A 76 9.64 -13.82 -25.74
C PRO A 76 10.28 -12.55 -25.16
N ASP A 77 11.19 -11.95 -25.91
CA ASP A 77 11.79 -10.67 -25.51
C ASP A 77 10.68 -9.69 -25.21
N LYS A 78 10.69 -9.16 -23.98
CA LYS A 78 9.74 -8.12 -23.59
C LYS A 78 9.91 -6.98 -24.60
N PRO A 79 8.84 -6.53 -25.28
CA PRO A 79 8.93 -5.42 -26.21
C PRO A 79 9.64 -4.25 -25.53
N SER A 80 10.72 -3.77 -26.14
CA SER A 80 11.47 -2.62 -25.62
C SER A 80 10.63 -1.35 -25.60
N ASP A 81 9.57 -1.33 -26.41
CA ASP A 81 8.58 -0.28 -26.46
C ASP A 81 7.34 -0.65 -25.64
N VAL A 82 7.36 -0.28 -24.36
CA VAL A 82 6.19 -0.39 -23.47
C VAL A 82 5.01 0.44 -23.98
N CYS A 83 5.28 1.47 -24.79
CA CYS A 83 4.27 2.36 -25.35
C CYS A 83 3.61 1.81 -26.61
N GLY A 84 4.31 0.94 -27.35
CA GLY A 84 3.76 0.16 -28.46
C GLY A 84 2.73 -0.90 -28.03
N LEU A 85 2.67 -1.23 -26.74
CA LEU A 85 1.63 -2.08 -26.15
C LEU A 85 0.39 -1.28 -25.70
N ARG A 86 0.40 0.05 -25.79
CA ARG A 86 -0.80 0.85 -25.55
C ARG A 86 -1.82 0.44 -26.61
N PRO A 87 -3.01 -0.04 -26.22
CA PRO A 87 -4.07 -0.28 -27.19
C PRO A 87 -4.24 0.97 -28.04
N ALA A 88 -4.21 0.81 -29.38
CA ALA A 88 -4.59 1.89 -30.26
C ALA A 88 -5.97 2.37 -29.79
N ALA A 89 -6.14 3.69 -29.64
CA ALA A 89 -7.44 4.25 -29.28
C ALA A 89 -8.43 3.82 -30.35
N ASP A 90 -9.29 2.85 -30.02
CA ASP A 90 -10.32 2.39 -30.95
C ASP A 90 -11.35 3.52 -31.08
N PRO A 91 -11.50 4.14 -32.26
CA PRO A 91 -12.48 5.21 -32.46
C PRO A 91 -13.93 4.73 -32.25
N ASN A 92 -14.15 3.41 -32.20
CA ASN A 92 -15.44 2.79 -31.91
C ASN A 92 -15.51 2.18 -30.50
N ALA A 93 -14.53 2.44 -29.63
CA ALA A 93 -14.60 2.00 -28.24
C ALA A 93 -15.89 2.52 -27.60
N THR A 94 -16.68 1.61 -27.05
CA THR A 94 -17.81 2.00 -26.20
C THR A 94 -17.26 2.89 -25.08
N PRO A 95 -17.84 4.08 -24.85
CA PRO A 95 -17.45 4.92 -23.73
C PRO A 95 -17.42 4.07 -22.46
N ALA A 96 -16.35 4.21 -21.67
CA ALA A 96 -16.29 3.54 -20.39
C ALA A 96 -17.57 3.88 -19.60
N PRO A 97 -18.18 2.90 -18.92
CA PRO A 97 -19.38 3.18 -18.13
C PRO A 97 -19.04 4.30 -17.14
N THR A 98 -19.83 5.37 -17.18
CA THR A 98 -19.72 6.43 -16.19
C THR A 98 -20.01 5.79 -14.83
N ILE A 99 -18.98 5.73 -13.97
CA ILE A 99 -19.18 5.28 -12.60
C ILE A 99 -20.05 6.36 -11.93
N GLU A 100 -21.31 6.04 -11.69
CA GLU A 100 -22.20 6.91 -10.94
C GLU A 100 -21.71 6.91 -9.48
N ILE A 101 -21.25 8.07 -9.01
CA ILE A 101 -20.85 8.25 -7.61
C ILE A 101 -22.15 8.22 -6.79
N PRO A 102 -22.33 7.24 -5.89
CA PRO A 102 -23.55 7.16 -5.10
C PRO A 102 -23.71 8.41 -4.24
N ARG A 103 -24.89 9.04 -4.32
CA ARG A 103 -25.27 10.13 -3.44
C ARG A 103 -25.67 9.60 -2.06
N GLY A 104 -25.43 10.40 -1.03
CA GLY A 104 -25.71 10.08 0.36
C GLY A 104 -24.58 9.32 1.06
N ILE A 105 -24.92 8.67 2.17
CA ILE A 105 -23.99 7.90 3.00
C ILE A 105 -23.76 6.53 2.36
N SER A 106 -22.50 6.11 2.27
CA SER A 106 -22.10 4.82 1.71
C SER A 106 -20.90 4.23 2.44
N ASP A 107 -20.86 2.91 2.56
CA ASP A 107 -19.80 2.18 3.28
C ASP A 107 -18.78 1.50 2.35
N TRP A 108 -19.02 1.51 1.03
CA TRP A 108 -18.33 0.60 0.11
C TRP A 108 -17.20 1.24 -0.71
N LEU A 109 -17.13 2.58 -0.78
CA LEU A 109 -16.14 3.21 -1.65
C LEU A 109 -14.78 3.24 -0.95
N GLN A 110 -13.77 2.75 -1.66
CA GLN A 110 -12.40 2.80 -1.17
C GLN A 110 -11.93 4.26 -1.12
N PRO A 111 -11.55 4.77 0.07
CA PRO A 111 -11.13 6.15 0.20
C PRO A 111 -9.71 6.37 -0.36
N PRO A 112 -9.33 7.61 -0.70
CA PRO A 112 -7.99 7.93 -1.19
C PRO A 112 -6.94 8.05 -0.07
N PHE A 113 -7.15 7.45 1.10
CA PHE A 113 -6.25 7.55 2.25
C PHE A 113 -5.56 6.20 2.54
N SER A 114 -4.31 6.26 3.00
CA SER A 114 -3.68 5.09 3.61
C SER A 114 -4.35 4.79 4.95
N PRO A 115 -4.69 3.52 5.26
CA PRO A 115 -5.22 3.15 6.58
C PRO A 115 -4.28 3.50 7.75
N GLN A 116 -2.98 3.69 7.47
CA GLN A 116 -1.99 4.12 8.45
C GLN A 116 -2.14 5.59 8.86
N GLU A 117 -2.77 6.42 8.02
CA GLU A 117 -3.01 7.84 8.28
C GLU A 117 -4.46 8.08 8.74
N PHE A 118 -5.40 7.37 8.11
CA PHE A 118 -6.82 7.50 8.37
C PHE A 118 -7.57 6.24 7.93
N SER A 119 -8.23 5.57 8.87
CA SER A 119 -9.05 4.40 8.58
C SER A 119 -10.52 4.81 8.50
N VAL A 120 -11.04 4.88 7.28
CA VAL A 120 -12.43 5.29 6.99
C VAL A 120 -13.41 4.19 7.40
N THR A 121 -14.46 4.60 8.09
CA THR A 121 -15.62 3.77 8.45
C THR A 121 -16.73 3.88 7.41
N ASN A 122 -17.08 5.12 7.04
CA ASN A 122 -18.00 5.38 5.94
C ASN A 122 -17.73 6.76 5.32
N GLN A 123 -18.45 7.05 4.23
CA GLN A 123 -18.35 8.32 3.53
C GLN A 123 -19.73 8.87 3.18
N TRP A 124 -19.77 10.16 2.89
CA TRP A 124 -20.92 10.84 2.34
C TRP A 124 -20.49 11.59 1.07
N ASN A 125 -21.32 11.54 0.02
CA ASN A 125 -21.16 12.37 -1.16
C ASN A 125 -22.49 12.99 -1.53
N ASP A 126 -22.50 14.26 -1.91
CA ASP A 126 -23.69 14.85 -2.50
C ASP A 126 -23.34 16.04 -3.40
N GLN A 127 -24.30 16.46 -4.21
CA GLN A 127 -24.23 17.66 -5.01
C GLN A 127 -25.08 18.76 -4.37
N VAL A 128 -24.44 19.84 -3.93
CA VAL A 128 -25.07 21.03 -3.34
C VAL A 128 -24.80 22.20 -4.28
N ASP A 129 -25.86 22.84 -4.78
CA ASP A 129 -25.78 23.95 -5.75
C ASP A 129 -24.91 23.64 -6.99
N GLY A 130 -24.94 22.40 -7.45
CA GLY A 130 -24.17 21.94 -8.62
C GLY A 130 -22.73 21.54 -8.31
N VAL A 131 -22.26 21.70 -7.08
CA VAL A 131 -20.91 21.34 -6.63
C VAL A 131 -20.94 20.00 -5.91
N TRP A 132 -20.04 19.10 -6.27
CA TRP A 132 -19.80 17.87 -5.51
C TRP A 132 -19.03 18.14 -4.22
N LEU A 133 -19.59 17.67 -3.12
CA LEU A 133 -18.96 17.68 -1.80
C LEU A 133 -18.82 16.23 -1.32
N THR A 134 -17.73 15.97 -0.62
CA THR A 134 -17.43 14.65 -0.07
C THR A 134 -16.96 14.77 1.37
N ALA A 135 -17.39 13.84 2.22
CA ALA A 135 -16.88 13.72 3.57
C ALA A 135 -16.59 12.26 3.90
N TYR A 136 -15.59 12.04 4.74
CA TYR A 136 -15.18 10.73 5.22
C TYR A 136 -15.16 10.75 6.75
N ALA A 137 -15.72 9.72 7.39
CA ALA A 137 -15.68 9.55 8.83
C ALA A 137 -14.93 8.27 9.20
N GLY A 138 -14.15 8.31 10.27
CA GLY A 138 -13.37 7.16 10.70
C GLY A 138 -12.55 7.40 11.96
N VAL A 139 -11.39 6.75 12.04
CA VAL A 139 -10.39 6.90 13.10
C VAL A 139 -9.06 7.36 12.55
N LEU A 140 -8.32 8.08 13.39
CA LEU A 140 -6.94 8.42 13.11
C LEU A 140 -6.06 7.16 13.07
N GLY A 141 -5.19 7.02 12.07
CA GLY A 141 -4.43 5.79 11.87
C GLY A 141 -3.39 5.50 12.97
N ASP A 142 -2.81 6.55 13.56
CA ASP A 142 -1.85 6.46 14.68
C ASP A 142 -2.50 6.54 16.07
N ASP A 143 -3.79 6.88 16.16
CA ASP A 143 -4.57 6.93 17.41
C ASP A 143 -6.01 6.39 17.19
N PRO A 144 -6.25 5.08 17.33
CA PRO A 144 -7.56 4.49 17.07
C PRO A 144 -8.64 4.90 18.08
N ASP A 145 -8.26 5.48 19.22
CA ASP A 145 -9.20 6.01 20.21
C ASP A 145 -9.69 7.42 19.85
N GLN A 146 -9.10 8.04 18.83
CA GLN A 146 -9.46 9.36 18.34
C GLN A 146 -10.23 9.28 17.00
N GLY A 147 -11.51 9.63 17.05
CA GLY A 147 -12.33 9.78 15.86
C GLY A 147 -11.87 10.97 15.03
N ALA A 148 -12.00 10.85 13.72
CA ALA A 148 -11.67 11.93 12.80
C ALA A 148 -12.64 11.98 11.61
N ILE A 149 -12.78 13.18 11.07
CA ILE A 149 -13.57 13.46 9.87
C ILE A 149 -12.68 14.19 8.88
N VAL A 150 -12.78 13.83 7.60
CA VAL A 150 -12.14 14.56 6.51
C VAL A 150 -13.21 15.07 5.55
N ALA A 151 -13.37 16.38 5.45
CA ALA A 151 -14.26 17.02 4.48
C ALA A 151 -13.46 17.51 3.28
N VAL A 152 -14.04 17.40 2.08
CA VAL A 152 -13.49 17.90 0.82
C VAL A 152 -14.42 18.98 0.29
N ASP A 153 -13.89 20.19 0.11
CA ASP A 153 -14.65 21.32 -0.39
C ASP A 153 -14.81 21.31 -1.92
N ALA A 154 -15.53 22.30 -2.43
CA ALA A 154 -15.78 22.53 -3.85
C ALA A 154 -14.51 22.67 -4.71
N GLN A 155 -13.40 23.07 -4.10
CA GLN A 155 -12.10 23.28 -4.76
C GLN A 155 -11.18 22.07 -4.61
N GLY A 156 -11.62 21.01 -3.92
CA GLY A 156 -10.82 19.83 -3.64
C GLY A 156 -9.83 20.01 -2.48
N ASN A 157 -10.00 21.03 -1.64
CA ASN A 157 -9.22 21.17 -0.40
C ASN A 157 -9.75 20.21 0.66
N TYR A 158 -8.82 19.64 1.41
CA TYR A 158 -9.13 18.67 2.46
C TYR A 158 -9.06 19.37 3.83
N PHE A 159 -10.10 19.18 4.64
CA PHE A 159 -10.18 19.69 6.01
C PHE A 159 -10.35 18.52 6.98
N ARG A 160 -9.41 18.38 7.92
CA ARG A 160 -9.46 17.35 8.96
C ARG A 160 -10.00 17.93 10.25
N TYR A 161 -11.05 17.30 10.78
CA TYR A 161 -11.58 17.58 12.12
C TYR A 161 -11.18 16.43 13.03
N LEU A 162 -10.50 16.75 14.12
CA LEU A 162 -10.19 15.80 15.17
C LEU A 162 -11.26 15.87 16.24
N LEU A 163 -11.86 14.73 16.57
CA LEU A 163 -12.82 14.63 17.66
C LEU A 163 -12.08 14.53 18.99
N ASN A 164 -12.84 14.63 20.08
CA ASN A 164 -12.30 14.48 21.43
C ASN A 164 -11.65 13.09 21.58
N ARG A 165 -10.49 13.05 22.24
CA ARG A 165 -9.81 11.77 22.51
C ARG A 165 -10.72 10.84 23.31
N GLY A 166 -10.78 9.57 22.92
CA GLY A 166 -11.69 8.58 23.51
C GLY A 166 -13.10 8.60 22.91
N SER A 167 -13.32 9.34 21.81
CA SER A 167 -14.56 9.23 21.03
C SER A 167 -14.69 7.88 20.34
N GLY A 168 -13.57 7.25 19.98
CA GLY A 168 -13.53 6.12 19.07
C GLY A 168 -13.95 6.51 17.64
N ALA A 169 -14.21 5.51 16.80
CA ALA A 169 -14.52 5.68 15.38
C ALA A 169 -15.74 6.57 15.13
N ALA A 170 -15.57 7.55 14.24
CA ALA A 170 -16.67 8.37 13.74
C ALA A 170 -17.37 7.66 12.56
N ARG A 171 -18.69 7.83 12.47
CA ARG A 171 -19.52 7.40 11.34
C ARG A 171 -20.59 8.44 11.04
N PHE A 172 -20.94 8.62 9.78
CA PHE A 172 -22.15 9.36 9.41
C PHE A 172 -23.37 8.49 9.68
N ALA A 173 -24.29 8.97 10.50
CA ALA A 173 -25.50 8.26 10.91
C ALA A 173 -26.75 8.73 10.13
N ALA A 174 -26.79 10.02 9.77
CA ALA A 174 -27.86 10.61 8.98
C ALA A 174 -27.34 11.80 8.16
N ALA A 175 -28.05 12.14 7.10
CA ALA A 175 -27.79 13.31 6.27
C ALA A 175 -29.11 14.01 5.93
N ASP A 176 -29.16 15.33 6.10
CA ASP A 176 -30.23 16.21 5.62
C ASP A 176 -29.59 17.30 4.75
N GLY A 177 -29.54 17.04 3.43
CA GLY A 177 -28.76 17.86 2.51
C GLY A 177 -27.27 17.90 2.89
N SER A 178 -26.73 19.09 3.11
CA SER A 178 -25.34 19.32 3.53
C SER A 178 -25.07 19.14 5.02
N LEU A 179 -26.11 18.87 5.83
CA LEU A 179 -25.99 18.71 7.27
C LEU A 179 -25.89 17.22 7.63
N LEU A 180 -24.75 16.80 8.15
CA LEU A 180 -24.45 15.42 8.49
C LEU A 180 -24.45 15.22 10.00
N THR A 181 -25.24 14.25 10.46
CA THR A 181 -25.17 13.77 11.83
C THR A 181 -24.08 12.72 11.93
N VAL A 182 -23.11 12.98 12.80
CA VAL A 182 -21.98 12.10 13.07
C VAL A 182 -22.18 11.45 14.43
N GLU A 183 -22.03 10.13 14.49
CA GLU A 183 -21.98 9.36 15.73
C GLU A 183 -20.58 8.81 15.91
N THR A 184 -20.19 8.60 17.17
CA THR A 184 -18.89 8.03 17.51
C THR A 184 -19.03 6.75 18.31
N GLY A 185 -17.97 5.95 18.38
CA GLY A 185 -17.96 4.67 19.12
C GLY A 185 -18.35 4.78 20.60
N ASN A 186 -18.12 5.94 21.24
CA ASN A 186 -18.52 6.20 22.62
C ASN A 186 -19.94 6.78 22.78
N GLY A 187 -20.67 6.98 21.68
CA GLY A 187 -22.03 7.53 21.67
C GLY A 187 -22.11 9.06 21.59
N SER A 188 -20.99 9.78 21.49
CA SER A 188 -21.02 11.23 21.26
C SER A 188 -21.55 11.56 19.87
N THR A 189 -22.30 12.66 19.77
CA THR A 189 -22.88 13.14 18.52
C THR A 189 -22.31 14.49 18.11
N TYR A 190 -22.14 14.68 16.80
CA TYR A 190 -21.70 15.93 16.19
C TYR A 190 -22.56 16.25 14.97
N GLN A 191 -22.58 17.52 14.58
CA GLN A 191 -23.20 18.00 13.36
C GLN A 191 -22.13 18.64 12.47
N LEU A 192 -21.98 18.11 11.26
CA LEU A 192 -21.10 18.67 10.24
C LEU A 192 -21.94 19.37 9.17
N ASP A 193 -21.78 20.68 9.06
CA ASP A 193 -22.30 21.45 7.93
C ASP A 193 -21.24 21.47 6.83
N MET A 194 -21.49 20.75 5.74
CA MET A 194 -20.60 20.67 4.60
C MET A 194 -20.56 21.94 3.75
N ALA A 195 -21.59 22.78 3.79
CA ALA A 195 -21.59 24.06 3.08
C ALA A 195 -20.75 25.11 3.83
N ALA A 196 -20.82 25.11 5.17
CA ALA A 196 -20.05 26.00 6.03
C ALA A 196 -18.68 25.45 6.44
N LEU A 197 -18.39 24.17 6.15
CA LEU A 197 -17.22 23.44 6.65
C LEU A 197 -17.03 23.65 8.15
N THR A 198 -18.10 23.43 8.90
CA THR A 198 -18.15 23.67 10.34
C THR A 198 -18.63 22.41 11.04
N LEU A 199 -17.83 21.90 11.97
CA LEU A 199 -18.21 20.79 12.84
C LEU A 199 -18.60 21.33 14.20
N THR A 200 -19.74 20.91 14.71
CA THR A 200 -20.28 21.35 16.01
C THR A 200 -20.60 20.14 16.88
N ASP A 201 -20.21 20.16 18.15
CA ASP A 201 -20.60 19.11 19.10
C ASP A 201 -22.05 19.30 19.61
N ALA A 202 -22.50 18.36 20.46
CA ALA A 202 -23.82 18.39 21.06
C ALA A 202 -24.09 19.63 21.94
N GLN A 203 -23.05 20.34 22.39
CA GLN A 203 -23.14 21.55 23.21
C GLN A 203 -23.15 22.83 22.35
N GLY A 204 -23.04 22.71 21.03
CA GLY A 204 -22.93 23.87 20.15
C GLY A 204 -21.49 24.42 20.04
N GLN A 205 -20.49 23.71 20.57
CA GLN A 205 -19.10 24.14 20.45
C GLN A 205 -18.58 23.80 19.06
N VAL A 206 -18.00 24.78 18.39
CA VAL A 206 -17.37 24.59 17.07
C VAL A 206 -15.99 23.95 17.22
N LEU A 207 -15.77 22.87 16.48
CA LEU A 207 -14.48 22.21 16.29
C LEU A 207 -13.86 22.72 14.98
N GLN A 208 -12.65 23.26 15.07
CA GLN A 208 -11.97 23.85 13.92
C GLN A 208 -11.34 22.76 13.05
N GLY A 209 -11.66 22.78 11.76
CA GLY A 209 -11.00 21.94 10.77
C GLY A 209 -9.62 22.47 10.44
N VAL A 210 -8.63 21.58 10.34
CA VAL A 210 -7.29 21.92 9.88
C VAL A 210 -7.18 21.54 8.41
N GLN A 211 -6.84 22.50 7.57
CA GLN A 211 -6.56 22.22 6.16
C GLN A 211 -5.34 21.30 6.06
N GLN A 212 -5.44 20.25 5.26
CA GLN A 212 -4.36 19.29 5.00
C GLN A 212 -4.09 19.20 3.49
N ALA A 213 -2.88 18.73 3.15
CA ALA A 213 -2.56 18.41 1.78
C ALA A 213 -3.50 17.29 1.28
N ALA A 214 -3.84 17.35 -0.01
CA ALA A 214 -4.51 16.25 -0.65
C ALA A 214 -3.66 14.98 -0.50
N PRO A 215 -4.29 13.80 -0.34
CA PRO A 215 -3.55 12.54 -0.34
C PRO A 215 -2.69 12.46 -1.58
N ALA A 216 -1.49 11.90 -1.45
CA ALA A 216 -0.62 11.67 -2.60
C ALA A 216 -1.42 10.84 -3.61
N THR A 217 -1.82 11.47 -4.72
CA THR A 217 -2.41 10.71 -5.81
C THR A 217 -1.32 9.77 -6.27
N VAL A 218 -1.67 8.49 -6.42
CA VAL A 218 -0.79 7.54 -7.09
C VAL A 218 -0.75 8.00 -8.53
N SER A 219 0.13 8.96 -8.82
CA SER A 219 0.37 9.43 -10.16
C SER A 219 0.88 8.21 -10.89
N SER A 220 0.01 7.59 -11.68
CA SER A 220 0.46 6.68 -12.73
C SER A 220 1.10 7.55 -13.79
N SER A 221 2.31 8.04 -13.50
CA SER A 221 3.27 8.36 -14.53
C SER A 221 3.59 7.04 -15.22
N GLY A 222 2.66 6.58 -16.05
CA GLY A 222 2.91 5.49 -16.95
C GLY A 222 4.15 5.87 -17.76
N PRO A 223 5.02 4.92 -18.10
CA PRO A 223 6.27 5.17 -18.83
C PRO A 223 6.06 5.76 -20.25
N CYS A 224 4.85 6.21 -20.58
CA CYS A 224 4.37 6.58 -21.91
C CYS A 224 3.61 7.91 -21.93
N GLN A 225 3.90 8.81 -20.98
CA GLN A 225 3.46 10.21 -21.03
C GLN A 225 4.56 11.09 -21.61
#